data_AF-A0A2N2T480-F1
#
_entry.id   AF-A0A2N2T480-F1
#
_cell.length_a   1.000
_cell.length_b   1.000
_cell.length_c   1.000
_cell.angle_alpha   90.00
_cell.angle_beta   90.00
_cell.angle_gamma   90.00
#
_symmetry.space_group_name_H-M   'P 1'
#
loop_
_entity.id
_entity.type
_entity.pdbx_description
1 polymer ?
#
loop_
_entity_poly.entity_id
_entity_poly.type
_entity_poly.pdbx_seq_one_letter_code
_entity_poly.pdbx_strand_id
1 'polypeptide(L)'
;PYEDFQGLYTQAWQSGLKGLATYRPNSVLGSVLSVTAPPAPSSAKPLQIDGANHRLLLDRLPAPVLSSLRWPGRPDLPGGNPAWTFMVHHPFGDFALFIGELSLVEGGAPQPFEVWVNGAEQPRGLGAMAKTLSMDLRANDPAWLQLKLDALATVSEEHSFEMPFPPHGEKRLFPGVVAATAAVIRWRCEQIAAQASKKPADSKAIYTPVIDAMFSRNEPITGPSGTLAWAVDVDNPATSEAFTVTLKEVNLPGPDGNMVTRPCAVGFSGNYPKAMDGLARLLSLDMRVIDPAWIGMKLRKLLNYAEPLGHFMAFVPGLPNGEKRQQTWPSTVAYIARLIIHRYAMLGILNEEGYPLRDMGVLDTPDAKEASKTMAGKTCPECGNPTVIHKDGCDFCTACGYVGQCG
;
A
#
# COMPACT_ATOMS: atom_id res chain seq x y z
N PRO A 1 24.95 -58.34 -32.78
CA PRO A 1 25.80 -58.87 -31.69
C PRO A 1 25.99 -60.40 -31.65
N TYR A 2 25.15 -61.22 -32.31
CA TYR A 2 25.39 -62.67 -32.39
C TYR A 2 26.43 -63.03 -33.46
N GLU A 3 26.36 -62.37 -34.61
CA GLU A 3 27.29 -62.55 -35.73
C GLU A 3 28.74 -62.24 -35.32
N ASP A 4 28.96 -61.18 -34.55
CA ASP A 4 30.28 -60.80 -34.03
C ASP A 4 30.88 -61.83 -33.04
N PHE A 5 30.04 -62.67 -32.44
CA PHE A 5 30.44 -63.64 -31.43
C PHE A 5 30.77 -65.02 -32.02
N GLN A 6 30.29 -65.30 -33.23
CA GLN A 6 30.32 -66.64 -33.83
C GLN A 6 31.75 -67.12 -34.12
N GLY A 7 32.67 -66.20 -34.45
CA GLY A 7 34.07 -66.52 -34.79
C GLY A 7 35.04 -66.53 -33.60
N LEU A 8 34.59 -66.18 -32.40
CA LEU A 8 35.48 -65.80 -31.29
C LEU A 8 36.27 -66.99 -30.73
N TYR A 9 35.65 -68.18 -30.68
CA TYR A 9 36.33 -69.42 -30.32
C TYR A 9 37.38 -69.84 -31.36
N THR A 10 37.09 -69.64 -32.64
CA THR A 10 38.04 -69.93 -33.73
C THR A 10 39.25 -69.00 -33.66
N GLN A 11 39.03 -67.70 -33.40
CA GLN A 11 40.09 -66.72 -33.22
C GLN A 11 40.99 -67.03 -32.01
N ALA A 12 40.39 -67.38 -30.87
CA ALA A 12 41.15 -67.70 -29.67
C ALA A 12 42.00 -68.96 -29.84
N TRP A 13 41.47 -69.98 -30.52
CA TRP A 13 42.22 -71.19 -30.86
C TRP A 13 43.39 -70.89 -31.80
N GLN A 14 43.16 -70.12 -32.87
CA GLN A 14 44.25 -69.68 -33.78
C GLN A 14 45.32 -68.87 -33.07
N SER A 15 44.94 -68.13 -32.02
CA SER A 15 45.86 -67.34 -31.20
C SER A 15 46.58 -68.17 -30.13
N GLY A 16 46.40 -69.49 -30.10
CA GLY A 16 47.06 -70.41 -29.17
C GLY A 16 46.56 -70.34 -27.72
N LEU A 17 45.39 -69.74 -27.48
CA LEU A 17 44.83 -69.62 -26.14
C LEU A 17 44.27 -70.97 -25.68
N LYS A 18 44.65 -71.40 -24.47
CA LYS A 18 44.22 -72.70 -23.89
C LYS A 18 42.75 -72.71 -23.45
N GLY A 19 42.10 -71.55 -23.39
CA GLY A 19 40.69 -71.38 -23.05
C GLY A 19 40.31 -69.91 -23.09
N LEU A 20 39.02 -69.64 -23.19
CA LEU A 20 38.46 -68.29 -23.14
C LEU A 20 37.15 -68.30 -22.34
N ALA A 21 36.91 -67.25 -21.56
CA ALA A 21 35.63 -67.01 -20.91
C ALA A 21 35.06 -65.72 -21.50
N THR A 22 33.96 -65.84 -22.25
CA THR A 22 33.31 -64.69 -22.88
C THR A 22 32.10 -64.22 -22.09
N TYR A 23 32.01 -62.91 -21.88
CA TYR A 23 30.83 -62.27 -21.34
C TYR A 23 29.99 -61.71 -22.49
N ARG A 24 28.72 -62.12 -22.57
CA ARG A 24 27.76 -61.59 -23.56
C ARG A 24 26.85 -60.57 -22.87
N PRO A 25 26.96 -59.27 -23.18
CA PRO A 25 26.04 -58.28 -22.65
C PRO A 25 24.63 -58.57 -23.18
N ASN A 26 23.63 -58.61 -22.29
CA ASN A 26 22.22 -58.51 -22.67
C ASN A 26 21.65 -57.17 -22.15
N SER A 27 20.45 -56.80 -22.60
CA SER A 27 19.79 -55.55 -22.23
C SER A 27 19.47 -55.39 -20.74
N VAL A 28 19.66 -56.43 -19.93
CA VAL A 28 19.44 -56.41 -18.47
C VAL A 28 20.75 -56.30 -17.69
N LEU A 29 21.86 -56.85 -18.20
CA LEU A 29 23.10 -57.03 -17.45
C LEU A 29 24.20 -56.00 -17.75
N GLY A 30 24.02 -55.12 -18.75
CA GLY A 30 24.94 -54.00 -19.02
C GLY A 30 26.35 -54.41 -19.48
N SER A 31 27.09 -53.47 -20.10
CA SER A 31 28.48 -53.69 -20.51
C SER A 31 29.45 -53.29 -19.39
N VAL A 32 30.46 -54.14 -19.13
CA VAL A 32 31.38 -53.99 -17.98
C VAL A 32 32.50 -52.97 -18.25
N LEU A 33 32.74 -52.58 -19.50
CA LEU A 33 33.72 -51.56 -19.86
C LEU A 33 33.15 -50.65 -20.97
N SER A 34 32.46 -49.59 -20.57
CA SER A 34 32.13 -48.47 -21.46
C SER A 34 33.00 -47.27 -21.11
N VAL A 35 33.74 -46.72 -22.08
CA VAL A 35 34.37 -45.41 -21.93
C VAL A 35 33.29 -44.36 -22.17
N THR A 36 32.53 -44.04 -21.13
CA THR A 36 31.62 -42.90 -21.18
C THR A 36 32.48 -41.64 -21.12
N ALA A 37 32.43 -40.81 -22.17
CA ALA A 37 33.00 -39.47 -22.11
C ALA A 37 32.44 -38.77 -20.86
N PRO A 38 33.26 -38.00 -20.10
CA PRO A 38 32.75 -37.29 -18.94
C PRO A 38 31.55 -36.44 -19.40
N PRO A 39 30.43 -36.43 -18.66
CA PRO A 39 29.30 -35.60 -19.03
C PRO A 39 29.84 -34.18 -19.15
N ALA A 40 29.64 -33.57 -20.32
CA ALA A 40 29.91 -32.15 -20.50
C ALA A 40 29.25 -31.42 -19.32
N PRO A 41 29.92 -30.43 -18.69
CA PRO A 41 29.31 -29.68 -17.62
C PRO A 41 27.95 -29.23 -18.13
N SER A 42 26.88 -29.72 -17.50
CA SER A 42 25.54 -29.24 -17.75
C SER A 42 25.61 -27.75 -17.51
N SER A 43 25.71 -26.96 -18.59
CA SER A 43 25.51 -25.53 -18.49
C SER A 43 24.17 -25.38 -17.81
N ALA A 44 24.18 -24.85 -16.59
CA ALA A 44 22.96 -24.58 -15.88
C ALA A 44 22.14 -23.72 -16.83
N LYS A 45 21.09 -24.28 -17.42
CA LYS A 45 20.22 -23.50 -18.30
C LYS A 45 19.77 -22.33 -17.44
N PRO A 46 19.98 -21.07 -17.88
CA PRO A 46 19.46 -19.93 -17.16
C PRO A 46 18.00 -20.20 -16.84
N LEU A 47 17.61 -19.92 -15.59
CA LEU A 47 16.22 -20.04 -15.16
C LEU A 47 15.36 -19.36 -16.22
N GLN A 48 14.52 -20.13 -16.93
CA GLN A 48 13.63 -19.56 -17.92
C GLN A 48 12.55 -18.78 -17.16
N ILE A 49 12.72 -17.47 -17.13
CA ILE A 49 11.72 -16.53 -16.63
C ILE A 49 10.82 -16.24 -17.84
N ASP A 50 9.56 -16.69 -17.78
CA ASP A 50 8.57 -16.39 -18.81
C ASP A 50 8.30 -14.88 -18.85
N GLY A 51 8.79 -14.23 -19.91
CA GLY A 51 8.54 -12.82 -20.23
C GLY A 51 9.41 -11.82 -19.45
N ALA A 52 10.01 -10.88 -20.17
CA ALA A 52 10.86 -9.81 -19.60
C ALA A 52 10.11 -8.82 -18.67
N ASN A 53 8.80 -8.97 -18.47
CA ASN A 53 7.92 -8.05 -17.74
C ASN A 53 6.94 -8.77 -16.79
N HIS A 54 7.41 -9.75 -16.02
CA HIS A 54 6.55 -10.46 -15.07
C HIS A 54 6.21 -9.58 -13.85
N ARG A 55 5.08 -8.86 -13.94
CA ARG A 55 4.43 -8.23 -12.78
C ARG A 55 3.24 -9.07 -12.35
N LEU A 56 2.97 -9.09 -11.05
CA LEU A 56 1.82 -9.80 -10.49
C LEU A 56 0.51 -9.25 -11.09
N LEU A 57 -0.27 -10.12 -11.71
CA LEU A 57 -1.59 -9.83 -12.28
C LEU A 57 -2.68 -9.94 -11.20
N LEU A 58 -3.66 -9.03 -11.20
CA LEU A 58 -4.89 -9.18 -10.41
C LEU A 58 -6.10 -9.30 -11.35
N ASP A 59 -6.86 -10.38 -11.23
CA ASP A 59 -7.91 -10.75 -12.20
C ASP A 59 -9.23 -9.96 -12.05
N ARG A 60 -9.49 -9.36 -10.88
CA ARG A 60 -10.78 -8.72 -10.59
C ARG A 60 -10.59 -7.34 -9.98
N LEU A 61 -11.32 -6.37 -10.53
CA LEU A 61 -11.45 -5.04 -9.97
C LEU A 61 -12.88 -4.84 -9.43
N PRO A 62 -13.03 -4.05 -8.35
CA PRO A 62 -14.36 -3.63 -7.90
C PRO A 62 -15.03 -2.75 -8.97
N ALA A 63 -16.37 -2.81 -9.04
CA ALA A 63 -17.12 -1.91 -9.89
C ALA A 63 -17.08 -0.48 -9.29
N PRO A 64 -16.61 0.54 -10.04
CA PRO A 64 -16.49 1.89 -9.51
C PRO A 64 -17.88 2.49 -9.24
N VAL A 65 -18.20 2.73 -7.98
CA VAL A 65 -19.36 3.53 -7.60
C VAL A 65 -18.95 5.00 -7.65
N LEU A 66 -19.49 5.75 -8.60
CA LEU A 66 -19.17 7.16 -8.80
C LEU A 66 -19.46 7.98 -7.54
N SER A 67 -18.55 8.89 -7.21
CA SER A 67 -18.61 9.82 -6.06
C SER A 67 -18.85 9.13 -4.71
N SER A 68 -18.50 7.85 -4.58
CA SER A 68 -18.61 7.10 -3.33
C SER A 68 -17.54 7.52 -2.32
N LEU A 69 -16.35 7.89 -2.80
CA LEU A 69 -15.27 8.41 -1.97
C LEU A 69 -15.44 9.91 -1.79
N ARG A 70 -15.74 10.32 -0.55
CA ARG A 70 -15.74 11.72 -0.16
C ARG A 70 -14.48 12.01 0.63
N TRP A 71 -13.76 13.03 0.20
CA TRP A 71 -12.62 13.54 0.93
C TRP A 71 -12.86 14.98 1.37
N PRO A 72 -13.47 15.18 2.55
CA PRO A 72 -13.63 16.53 3.04
C PRO A 72 -12.24 17.09 3.34
N GLY A 73 -11.98 18.31 2.83
CA GLY A 73 -10.88 19.12 3.30
C GLY A 73 -10.96 19.28 4.82
N ARG A 74 -9.84 19.66 5.46
CA ARG A 74 -9.86 19.97 6.88
C ARG A 74 -10.94 21.03 7.15
N PRO A 75 -11.93 20.78 8.02
CA PRO A 75 -12.97 21.75 8.33
C PRO A 75 -12.36 23.04 8.89
N ASP A 76 -13.00 24.18 8.60
CA ASP A 76 -12.68 25.43 9.27
C ASP A 76 -13.30 25.44 10.66
N LEU A 77 -12.50 25.76 11.67
CA LEU A 77 -12.89 25.72 13.08
C LEU A 77 -12.50 27.05 13.74
N PRO A 78 -13.28 28.14 13.54
CA PRO A 78 -12.98 29.45 14.11
C PRO A 78 -12.89 29.46 15.64
N GLY A 79 -13.64 28.57 16.30
CA GLY A 79 -13.60 28.37 17.76
C GLY A 79 -12.42 27.56 18.27
N GLY A 80 -11.50 27.14 17.38
CA GLY A 80 -10.40 26.24 17.70
C GLY A 80 -10.77 24.77 17.51
N ASN A 81 -9.76 23.91 17.55
CA ASN A 81 -9.91 22.46 17.44
C ASN A 81 -9.98 21.83 18.85
N PRO A 82 -11.15 21.32 19.30
CA PRO A 82 -11.20 20.54 20.53
C PRO A 82 -10.49 19.20 20.30
N ALA A 83 -9.44 18.96 21.09
CA ALA A 83 -8.62 17.76 20.97
C ALA A 83 -8.36 17.12 22.34
N TRP A 84 -8.47 15.80 22.38
CA TRP A 84 -7.96 15.01 23.48
C TRP A 84 -6.46 14.80 23.31
N THR A 85 -5.69 15.05 24.36
CA THR A 85 -4.23 14.94 24.34
C THR A 85 -3.76 13.80 25.22
N PHE A 86 -2.80 13.02 24.72
CA PHE A 86 -2.13 11.95 25.45
C PHE A 86 -0.61 12.09 25.33
N MET A 87 0.10 11.91 26.43
CA MET A 87 1.56 11.90 26.43
C MET A 87 2.06 10.49 26.12
N VAL A 88 2.76 10.33 25.00
CA VAL A 88 3.42 9.08 24.64
C VAL A 88 4.82 9.10 25.26
N HIS A 89 5.06 8.16 26.17
CA HIS A 89 6.36 7.98 26.80
C HIS A 89 7.16 6.93 26.06
N HIS A 90 8.20 7.36 25.35
CA HIS A 90 9.04 6.48 24.54
C HIS A 90 10.49 6.57 25.02
N PRO A 91 11.30 5.48 24.96
CA PRO A 91 12.65 5.47 25.54
C PRO A 91 13.60 6.55 25.03
N PHE A 92 13.36 7.06 23.83
CA PHE A 92 14.17 8.09 23.18
C PHE A 92 13.56 9.50 23.24
N GLY A 93 12.46 9.65 23.98
CA GLY A 93 11.85 10.96 24.25
C GLY A 93 10.33 10.94 24.32
N ASP A 94 9.79 11.98 24.94
CA ASP A 94 8.36 12.14 25.17
C ASP A 94 7.74 13.07 24.13
N PHE A 95 6.51 12.77 23.73
CA PHE A 95 5.76 13.62 22.81
C PHE A 95 4.26 13.53 23.01
N ALA A 96 3.55 14.60 22.65
CA ALA A 96 2.11 14.70 22.77
C ALA A 96 1.41 14.22 21.49
N LEU A 97 0.46 13.32 21.67
CA LEU A 97 -0.49 12.88 20.66
C LEU A 97 -1.82 13.61 20.88
N PHE A 98 -2.27 14.37 19.89
CA PHE A 98 -3.55 15.06 19.90
C PHE A 98 -4.52 14.33 18.98
N ILE A 99 -5.74 14.10 19.45
CA ILE A 99 -6.83 13.52 18.67
C ILE A 99 -7.94 14.57 18.64
N GLY A 100 -8.09 15.23 17.48
CA GLY A 100 -9.11 16.23 17.23
C GLY A 100 -10.47 15.58 17.02
N GLU A 101 -11.49 16.15 17.66
CA GLU A 101 -12.85 15.63 17.69
C GLU A 101 -13.80 16.67 17.12
N LEU A 102 -14.76 16.24 16.30
CA LEU A 102 -15.73 17.15 15.71
C LEU A 102 -17.11 16.50 15.65
N SER A 103 -18.13 17.27 16.00
CA SER A 103 -19.52 16.93 15.71
C SER A 103 -19.90 17.52 14.36
N LEU A 104 -20.09 16.66 13.35
CA LEU A 104 -20.45 17.09 11.98
C LEU A 104 -21.85 17.73 11.88
N VAL A 105 -22.70 17.50 12.88
CA VAL A 105 -24.04 18.07 13.01
C VAL A 105 -24.15 18.68 14.41
N GLU A 106 -24.77 19.86 14.52
CA GLU A 106 -25.03 20.48 15.83
C GLU A 106 -25.79 19.50 16.75
N GLY A 107 -25.26 19.28 17.97
CA GLY A 107 -25.81 18.29 18.91
C GLY A 107 -25.55 16.81 18.56
N GLY A 108 -24.83 16.54 17.47
CA GLY A 108 -24.36 15.22 17.07
C GLY A 108 -23.24 14.70 17.97
N ALA A 109 -23.06 13.38 17.98
CA ALA A 109 -21.95 12.77 18.71
C ALA A 109 -20.60 13.21 18.10
N PRO A 110 -19.58 13.48 18.92
CA PRO A 110 -18.25 13.79 18.42
C PRO A 110 -17.70 12.60 17.64
N GLN A 111 -16.93 12.87 16.60
CA GLN A 111 -16.19 11.88 15.83
C GLN A 111 -14.74 12.31 15.71
N PRO A 112 -13.77 11.38 15.76
CA PRO A 112 -12.37 11.72 15.52
C PRO A 112 -12.22 12.16 14.05
N PHE A 113 -11.60 13.31 13.81
CA PHE A 113 -11.41 13.84 12.45
C PHE A 113 -9.95 14.15 12.10
N GLU A 114 -9.06 14.29 13.10
CA GLU A 114 -7.63 14.45 12.86
C GLU A 114 -6.77 13.99 14.04
N VAL A 115 -5.50 13.69 13.74
CA VAL A 115 -4.49 13.28 14.70
C VAL A 115 -3.21 14.06 14.45
N TRP A 116 -2.64 14.64 15.51
CA TRP A 116 -1.36 15.33 15.45
C TRP A 116 -0.39 14.72 16.42
N VAL A 117 0.88 14.73 16.03
CA VAL A 117 2.01 14.43 16.90
C VAL A 117 2.79 15.72 17.04
N ASN A 118 3.12 16.08 18.27
CA ASN A 118 3.89 17.26 18.57
C ASN A 118 4.84 17.00 19.74
N GLY A 119 6.07 17.44 19.59
CA GLY A 119 7.12 17.28 20.60
C GLY A 119 8.47 17.47 19.94
N ALA A 120 9.43 18.04 20.68
CA ALA A 120 10.80 18.19 20.17
C ALA A 120 11.48 16.83 19.94
N GLU A 121 11.08 15.82 20.70
CA GLU A 121 11.66 14.47 20.69
C GLU A 121 10.80 13.46 19.90
N GLN A 122 9.79 13.93 19.15
CA GLN A 122 8.95 13.02 18.38
C GLN A 122 9.79 12.28 17.31
N PRO A 123 9.59 10.96 17.13
CA PRO A 123 10.27 10.21 16.07
C PRO A 123 9.96 10.79 14.67
N ARG A 124 11.00 10.98 13.87
CA ARG A 124 10.87 11.43 12.47
C ARG A 124 10.05 10.44 11.65
N GLY A 125 9.21 10.95 10.75
CA GLY A 125 8.21 10.18 10.02
C GLY A 125 6.88 10.01 10.74
N LEU A 126 6.84 10.04 12.09
CA LEU A 126 5.61 9.79 12.84
C LEU A 126 4.55 10.87 12.61
N GLY A 127 4.95 12.15 12.52
CA GLY A 127 4.05 13.25 12.18
C GLY A 127 3.49 13.14 10.76
N ALA A 128 4.25 12.61 9.80
CA ALA A 128 3.77 12.35 8.44
C ALA A 128 2.74 11.21 8.39
N MET A 129 2.97 10.16 9.19
CA MET A 129 1.98 9.10 9.41
C MET A 129 0.70 9.67 10.01
N ALA A 130 0.78 10.49 11.06
CA ALA A 130 -0.38 11.13 11.69
C ALA A 130 -1.13 12.07 10.74
N LYS A 131 -0.42 12.83 9.90
CA LYS A 131 -1.00 13.65 8.84
C LYS A 131 -1.78 12.80 7.83
N THR A 132 -1.21 11.67 7.42
CA THR A 132 -1.82 10.70 6.49
C THR A 132 -3.06 10.04 7.10
N LEU A 133 -3.04 9.73 8.40
CA LEU A 133 -4.16 9.13 9.12
C LEU A 133 -5.28 10.15 9.43
N SER A 134 -4.93 11.41 9.75
CA SER A 134 -5.90 12.52 9.87
C SER A 134 -6.73 12.68 8.61
N MET A 135 -6.02 12.54 7.51
CA MET A 135 -6.58 12.49 6.19
C MET A 135 -7.65 11.35 6.13
N ASP A 136 -7.34 10.12 6.55
CA ASP A 136 -8.29 8.98 6.54
C ASP A 136 -9.48 9.13 7.48
N LEU A 137 -9.29 9.74 8.65
CA LEU A 137 -10.38 10.00 9.60
C LEU A 137 -11.49 10.86 8.97
N ARG A 138 -11.12 11.78 8.06
CA ARG A 138 -12.08 12.62 7.34
C ARG A 138 -12.87 11.87 6.28
N ALA A 139 -12.39 10.72 5.80
CA ALA A 139 -13.13 9.91 4.82
C ALA A 139 -14.41 9.27 5.41
N ASN A 140 -14.54 9.27 6.74
CA ASN A 140 -15.70 8.74 7.47
C ASN A 140 -16.02 7.27 7.10
N ASP A 141 -14.97 6.47 6.95
CA ASP A 141 -15.04 5.02 6.71
C ASP A 141 -14.41 4.30 7.91
N PRO A 142 -15.21 3.76 8.85
CA PRO A 142 -14.69 3.14 10.06
C PRO A 142 -13.94 1.82 9.78
N ALA A 143 -14.32 1.07 8.74
CA ALA A 143 -13.62 -0.16 8.36
C ALA A 143 -12.25 0.16 7.75
N TRP A 144 -12.16 1.25 6.97
CA TRP A 144 -10.88 1.77 6.47
C TRP A 144 -9.94 2.19 7.58
N LEU A 145 -10.45 2.94 8.57
CA LEU A 145 -9.67 3.33 9.73
C LEU A 145 -9.19 2.11 10.52
N GLN A 146 -10.08 1.13 10.78
CA GLN A 146 -9.72 -0.10 11.46
C GLN A 146 -8.61 -0.87 10.71
N LEU A 147 -8.76 -1.07 9.40
CA LEU A 147 -7.75 -1.72 8.57
C LEU A 147 -6.38 -1.02 8.67
N LYS A 148 -6.36 0.32 8.67
CA LYS A 148 -5.12 1.09 8.83
C LYS A 148 -4.52 0.95 10.22
N LEU A 149 -5.32 1.03 11.26
CA LEU A 149 -4.85 0.85 12.64
C LEU A 149 -4.38 -0.59 12.91
N ASP A 150 -4.99 -1.59 12.28
CA ASP A 150 -4.54 -2.99 12.34
C ASP A 150 -3.19 -3.14 11.65
N ALA A 151 -3.01 -2.56 10.46
CA ALA A 151 -1.73 -2.58 9.76
C ALA A 151 -0.62 -1.91 10.58
N LEU A 152 -0.90 -0.74 11.20
CA LEU A 152 0.07 -0.05 12.06
C LEU A 152 0.42 -0.83 13.33
N ALA A 153 -0.53 -1.57 13.91
CA ALA A 153 -0.29 -2.39 15.10
C ALA A 153 0.72 -3.53 14.85
N THR A 154 0.92 -3.93 13.59
CA THR A 154 1.91 -4.95 13.20
C THR A 154 3.32 -4.40 12.95
N VAL A 155 3.50 -3.07 12.99
CA VAL A 155 4.82 -2.45 12.78
C VAL A 155 5.67 -2.65 14.02
N SER A 156 6.68 -3.50 13.89
CA SER A 156 7.66 -3.78 14.93
C SER A 156 8.96 -3.04 14.65
N GLU A 157 9.52 -2.46 15.69
CA GLU A 157 10.85 -1.86 15.69
C GLU A 157 11.86 -2.84 16.30
N GLU A 158 13.15 -2.46 16.29
CA GLU A 158 14.22 -3.28 16.86
C GLU A 158 14.05 -3.52 18.36
N HIS A 159 13.52 -2.51 19.07
CA HIS A 159 13.34 -2.55 20.51
C HIS A 159 11.87 -2.31 20.87
N SER A 160 11.26 -3.30 21.50
CA SER A 160 9.98 -3.11 22.19
C SER A 160 10.13 -2.23 23.41
N PHE A 161 9.08 -1.52 23.82
CA PHE A 161 9.08 -0.72 25.04
C PHE A 161 7.74 -0.79 25.76
N GLU A 162 7.75 -0.51 27.05
CA GLU A 162 6.54 -0.36 27.85
C GLU A 162 6.21 1.11 28.03
N MET A 163 4.94 1.45 27.96
CA MET A 163 4.45 2.78 28.37
C MET A 163 3.15 2.68 29.15
N PRO A 164 2.85 3.66 30.04
CA PRO A 164 1.52 3.79 30.62
C PRO A 164 0.46 3.83 29.52
N PHE A 165 -0.58 3.01 29.63
CA PHE A 165 -1.66 2.95 28.65
C PHE A 165 -3.00 3.36 29.30
N PRO A 166 -3.87 4.10 28.58
CA PRO A 166 -5.20 4.44 29.08
C PRO A 166 -6.05 3.20 29.42
N PRO A 167 -7.05 3.30 30.33
CA PRO A 167 -7.43 4.50 31.09
C PRO A 167 -6.68 4.70 32.40
N HIS A 168 -6.07 3.64 32.95
CA HIS A 168 -5.52 3.66 34.32
C HIS A 168 -4.01 3.90 34.38
N GLY A 169 -3.33 3.96 33.23
CA GLY A 169 -1.88 4.15 33.18
C GLY A 169 -1.08 2.88 33.47
N GLU A 170 -1.72 1.71 33.41
CA GLU A 170 -1.01 0.44 33.51
C GLU A 170 0.00 0.31 32.36
N LYS A 171 1.19 -0.19 32.68
CA LYS A 171 2.22 -0.38 31.68
C LYS A 171 1.80 -1.49 30.73
N ARG A 172 1.85 -1.18 29.43
CA ARG A 172 1.63 -2.14 28.36
C ARG A 172 2.85 -2.17 27.45
N LEU A 173 3.27 -3.38 27.08
CA LEU A 173 4.36 -3.62 26.14
C LEU A 173 3.89 -3.39 24.70
N PHE A 174 4.69 -2.64 23.94
CA PHE A 174 4.47 -2.37 22.52
C PHE A 174 5.71 -2.75 21.70
N PRO A 175 5.52 -3.25 20.46
CA PRO A 175 6.63 -3.64 19.60
C PRO A 175 7.36 -2.45 18.94
N GLY A 176 6.82 -1.23 19.04
CA GLY A 176 7.38 -0.03 18.43
C GLY A 176 6.47 1.19 18.60
N VAL A 177 6.98 2.40 18.34
CA VAL A 177 6.28 3.67 18.59
C VAL A 177 5.10 3.86 17.66
N VAL A 178 5.18 3.31 16.44
CA VAL A 178 4.08 3.28 15.48
C VAL A 178 2.90 2.48 16.03
N ALA A 179 3.16 1.25 16.51
CA ALA A 179 2.14 0.38 17.07
C ALA A 179 1.54 0.96 18.36
N ALA A 180 2.37 1.54 19.22
CA ALA A 180 1.93 2.24 20.43
C ALA A 180 1.00 3.41 20.11
N THR A 181 1.39 4.26 19.16
CA THR A 181 0.59 5.40 18.69
C THR A 181 -0.76 4.93 18.12
N ALA A 182 -0.76 3.91 17.26
CA ALA A 182 -1.97 3.35 16.68
C ALA A 182 -2.92 2.76 17.75
N ALA A 183 -2.37 2.12 18.79
CA ALA A 183 -3.16 1.58 19.89
C ALA A 183 -3.85 2.68 20.71
N VAL A 184 -3.17 3.80 20.97
CA VAL A 184 -3.77 4.95 21.67
C VAL A 184 -4.88 5.59 20.83
N ILE A 185 -4.64 5.76 19.52
CA ILE A 185 -5.65 6.29 18.59
C ILE A 185 -6.88 5.37 18.56
N ARG A 186 -6.68 4.05 18.43
CA ARG A 186 -7.75 3.05 18.46
C ARG A 186 -8.56 3.17 19.74
N TRP A 187 -7.89 3.16 20.89
CA TRP A 187 -8.56 3.26 22.19
C TRP A 187 -9.43 4.52 22.28
N ARG A 188 -8.92 5.68 21.84
CA ARG A 188 -9.73 6.91 21.87
C ARG A 188 -10.91 6.86 20.91
N CYS A 189 -10.73 6.32 19.70
CA CYS A 189 -11.81 6.14 18.74
C CYS A 189 -12.92 5.23 19.30
N GLU A 190 -12.55 4.13 19.96
CA GLU A 190 -13.48 3.21 20.62
C GLU A 190 -14.23 3.89 21.78
N GLN A 191 -13.55 4.72 22.58
CA GLN A 191 -14.18 5.52 23.65
C GLN A 191 -15.22 6.50 23.09
N ILE A 192 -14.88 7.22 22.02
CA ILE A 192 -15.79 8.16 21.36
C ILE A 192 -17.01 7.42 20.81
N ALA A 193 -16.78 6.30 20.11
CA ALA A 193 -17.85 5.46 19.58
C ALA A 193 -18.78 4.93 20.69
N ALA A 194 -18.21 4.43 21.79
CA ALA A 194 -18.99 3.95 22.94
C ALA A 194 -19.83 5.05 23.61
N GLN A 195 -19.37 6.30 23.59
CA GLN A 195 -20.13 7.45 24.07
C GLN A 195 -21.27 7.81 23.11
N ALA A 196 -21.04 7.70 21.80
CA ALA A 196 -22.04 7.95 20.77
C ALA A 196 -23.17 6.90 20.77
N SER A 197 -22.84 5.62 21.00
CA SER A 197 -23.80 4.49 21.01
C SER A 197 -24.76 4.44 22.20
N LYS A 198 -24.69 5.38 23.15
CA LYS A 198 -25.64 5.48 24.28
C LYS A 198 -27.02 6.07 23.89
N LYS A 199 -27.24 6.41 22.61
CA LYS A 199 -28.56 6.74 22.03
C LYS A 199 -29.11 5.52 21.26
N PRO A 200 -30.43 5.25 21.24
CA PRO A 200 -30.97 4.01 20.68
C PRO A 200 -30.58 3.85 19.20
N ALA A 201 -30.07 2.67 18.85
CA ALA A 201 -29.55 2.37 17.53
C ALA A 201 -30.66 1.90 16.59
N ASP A 202 -31.02 2.73 15.61
CA ASP A 202 -31.39 2.18 14.31
C ASP A 202 -30.11 1.61 13.71
N SER A 203 -30.08 0.29 13.46
CA SER A 203 -28.96 -0.41 12.86
C SER A 203 -28.79 0.01 11.40
N LYS A 204 -28.26 1.21 11.16
CA LYS A 204 -27.83 1.62 9.82
C LYS A 204 -26.66 0.75 9.39
N ALA A 205 -26.71 0.27 8.15
CA ALA A 205 -25.62 -0.48 7.54
C ALA A 205 -24.30 0.30 7.62
N ILE A 206 -23.22 -0.39 7.96
CA ILE A 206 -21.88 0.21 8.03
C ILE A 206 -21.45 0.55 6.58
N TYR A 207 -21.29 1.84 6.29
CA TYR A 207 -20.88 2.35 4.99
C TYR A 207 -19.34 2.34 4.89
N THR A 208 -18.79 1.64 3.89
CA THR A 208 -17.34 1.37 3.75
C THR A 208 -16.77 1.68 2.36
N PRO A 209 -16.97 2.90 1.83
CA PRO A 209 -16.69 3.23 0.43
C PRO A 209 -15.22 3.08 0.03
N VAL A 210 -14.29 3.35 0.96
CA VAL A 210 -12.85 3.27 0.66
C VAL A 210 -12.42 1.81 0.56
N ILE A 211 -12.91 0.98 1.48
CA ILE A 211 -12.67 -0.47 1.46
C ILE A 211 -13.24 -1.11 0.19
N ASP A 212 -14.45 -0.69 -0.20
CA ASP A 212 -15.13 -1.24 -1.38
C ASP A 212 -14.46 -0.79 -2.70
N ALA A 213 -13.78 0.37 -2.68
CA ALA A 213 -12.98 0.87 -3.78
C ALA A 213 -11.57 0.24 -3.87
N MET A 214 -11.18 -0.67 -2.97
CA MET A 214 -9.87 -1.33 -3.04
C MET A 214 -9.84 -2.43 -4.11
N PHE A 215 -8.80 -2.47 -4.94
CA PHE A 215 -8.56 -3.62 -5.81
C PHE A 215 -7.92 -4.81 -5.06
N SER A 216 -7.33 -4.58 -3.88
CA SER A 216 -6.84 -5.65 -3.01
C SER A 216 -6.75 -5.21 -1.54
N ARG A 217 -7.45 -5.91 -0.64
CA ARG A 217 -7.42 -5.62 0.81
C ARG A 217 -6.09 -5.98 1.47
N ASN A 218 -5.48 -7.07 1.04
CA ASN A 218 -4.15 -7.50 1.48
C ASN A 218 -3.08 -7.08 0.47
N GLU A 219 -1.83 -6.99 0.89
CA GLU A 219 -0.74 -6.78 -0.06
C GLU A 219 -0.66 -7.99 -1.01
N PRO A 220 -0.72 -7.79 -2.34
CA PRO A 220 -0.63 -8.89 -3.30
C PRO A 220 0.68 -9.68 -3.13
N ILE A 221 0.62 -10.99 -2.87
CA ILE A 221 1.79 -11.82 -2.55
C ILE A 221 2.46 -12.31 -3.84
N THR A 222 3.79 -12.19 -3.91
CA THR A 222 4.59 -12.68 -5.04
C THR A 222 4.95 -14.14 -4.86
N GLY A 223 4.95 -14.91 -5.95
CA GLY A 223 5.52 -16.25 -5.96
C GLY A 223 7.06 -16.25 -5.87
N PRO A 224 7.70 -17.44 -5.88
CA PRO A 224 9.16 -17.56 -5.79
C PRO A 224 9.95 -16.84 -6.88
N SER A 225 9.33 -16.63 -8.06
CA SER A 225 9.91 -15.87 -9.18
C SER A 225 9.90 -14.35 -8.97
N GLY A 226 9.26 -13.86 -7.90
CA GLY A 226 9.17 -12.44 -7.59
C GLY A 226 8.21 -11.65 -8.50
N THR A 227 8.38 -10.33 -8.48
CA THR A 227 7.71 -9.35 -9.35
C THR A 227 8.67 -8.22 -9.67
N LEU A 228 8.48 -7.52 -10.79
CA LEU A 228 9.18 -6.27 -11.02
C LEU A 228 8.74 -5.20 -10.00
N ALA A 229 9.73 -4.49 -9.47
CA ALA A 229 9.55 -3.35 -8.58
C ALA A 229 10.41 -2.20 -9.08
N TRP A 230 9.92 -0.97 -8.91
CA TRP A 230 10.73 0.21 -9.12
C TRP A 230 11.50 0.53 -7.85
N ALA A 231 12.80 0.82 -7.97
CA ALA A 231 13.66 1.14 -6.84
C ALA A 231 14.44 2.43 -7.11
N VAL A 232 14.60 3.27 -6.10
CA VAL A 232 15.42 4.49 -6.15
C VAL A 232 16.13 4.70 -4.83
N ASP A 233 17.38 5.17 -4.89
CA ASP A 233 18.15 5.49 -3.71
C ASP A 233 17.90 6.93 -3.25
N VAL A 234 17.83 7.11 -1.93
CA VAL A 234 17.67 8.38 -1.25
C VAL A 234 18.80 8.55 -0.26
N ASP A 235 19.50 9.67 -0.38
CA ASP A 235 20.56 10.10 0.52
C ASP A 235 20.18 11.48 1.09
N ASN A 236 20.01 11.54 2.41
CA ASN A 236 19.82 12.79 3.15
C ASN A 236 20.99 12.98 4.13
N PRO A 237 22.03 13.74 3.75
CA PRO A 237 23.23 13.89 4.57
C PRO A 237 22.97 14.68 5.86
N ALA A 238 21.94 15.54 5.89
CA ALA A 238 21.62 16.35 7.07
C ALA A 238 21.18 15.49 8.26
N THR A 239 20.59 14.33 7.98
CA THR A 239 20.11 13.38 8.99
C THR A 239 20.77 12.01 8.89
N SER A 240 21.82 11.90 8.05
CA SER A 240 22.58 10.68 7.78
C SER A 240 21.73 9.50 7.31
N GLU A 241 20.63 9.76 6.61
CA GLU A 241 19.80 8.70 6.01
C GLU A 241 20.37 8.29 4.66
N ALA A 242 20.43 6.99 4.41
CA ALA A 242 20.88 6.40 3.16
C ALA A 242 20.15 5.07 2.96
N PHE A 243 19.16 5.06 2.08
CA PHE A 243 18.25 3.92 1.91
C PHE A 243 17.62 3.90 0.52
N THR A 244 17.09 2.75 0.16
CA THR A 244 16.38 2.54 -1.10
C THR A 244 14.86 2.53 -0.85
N VAL A 245 14.12 3.31 -1.64
CA VAL A 245 12.66 3.25 -1.74
C VAL A 245 12.30 2.24 -2.81
N THR A 246 11.48 1.25 -2.47
CA THR A 246 10.98 0.24 -3.42
C THR A 246 9.47 0.35 -3.56
N LEU A 247 8.98 0.45 -4.80
CA LEU A 247 7.57 0.37 -5.16
C LEU A 247 7.29 -0.96 -5.83
N LYS A 248 6.50 -1.80 -5.15
CA LYS A 248 5.99 -3.05 -5.69
C LYS A 248 4.88 -2.76 -6.69
N GLU A 249 4.99 -3.28 -7.91
CA GLU A 249 4.06 -3.00 -8.99
C GLU A 249 3.23 -4.24 -9.36
N VAL A 250 1.96 -4.00 -9.66
CA VAL A 250 1.01 -5.00 -10.16
C VAL A 250 0.46 -4.57 -11.50
N ASN A 251 0.02 -5.54 -12.29
CA ASN A 251 -0.78 -5.28 -13.47
C ASN A 251 -2.25 -5.49 -13.15
N LEU A 252 -3.06 -4.49 -13.50
CA LEU A 252 -4.52 -4.52 -13.38
C LEU A 252 -5.15 -4.51 -14.78
N PRO A 253 -6.31 -5.17 -14.98
CA PRO A 253 -7.07 -5.00 -16.20
C PRO A 253 -7.63 -3.57 -16.25
N GLY A 254 -7.35 -2.84 -17.33
CA GLY A 254 -7.89 -1.51 -17.56
C GLY A 254 -9.34 -1.55 -18.07
N PRO A 255 -10.06 -0.42 -18.03
CA PRO A 255 -11.44 -0.32 -18.54
C PRO A 255 -11.55 -0.71 -20.03
N ASP A 256 -10.50 -0.42 -20.80
CA ASP A 256 -10.41 -0.66 -22.24
C ASP A 256 -9.94 -2.09 -22.58
N GLY A 257 -9.82 -2.98 -21.58
CA GLY A 257 -9.24 -4.33 -21.72
C GLY A 257 -7.71 -4.38 -21.75
N ASN A 258 -7.03 -3.23 -21.86
CA ASN A 258 -5.57 -3.13 -21.80
C ASN A 258 -5.04 -3.25 -20.36
N MET A 259 -3.88 -3.87 -20.17
CA MET A 259 -3.24 -3.95 -18.86
C MET A 259 -2.63 -2.60 -18.43
N VAL A 260 -2.87 -2.22 -17.18
CA VAL A 260 -2.29 -1.01 -16.56
C VAL A 260 -1.40 -1.44 -15.41
N THR A 261 -0.12 -1.05 -15.46
CA THR A 261 0.82 -1.25 -14.35
C THR A 261 0.61 -0.15 -13.31
N ARG A 262 0.49 -0.53 -12.02
CA ARG A 262 0.35 0.41 -10.91
C ARG A 262 1.16 -0.01 -9.68
N PRO A 263 1.72 0.93 -8.90
CA PRO A 263 2.26 0.63 -7.59
C PRO A 263 1.15 0.15 -6.65
N CYS A 264 1.44 -0.85 -5.82
CA CYS A 264 0.50 -1.40 -4.83
C CYS A 264 1.06 -1.43 -3.40
N ALA A 265 2.37 -1.26 -3.25
CA ALA A 265 3.03 -1.15 -1.95
C ALA A 265 4.34 -0.37 -2.08
N VAL A 266 4.74 0.26 -0.97
CA VAL A 266 6.02 0.93 -0.79
C VAL A 266 6.76 0.33 0.40
N GLY A 267 8.06 0.13 0.26
CA GLY A 267 8.95 -0.31 1.33
C GLY A 267 10.29 0.41 1.28
N PHE A 268 11.02 0.34 2.39
CA PHE A 268 12.30 0.99 2.58
C PHE A 268 13.36 0.00 3.05
N SER A 269 14.58 0.09 2.51
CA SER A 269 15.72 -0.74 2.91
C SER A 269 16.98 0.10 3.09
N GLY A 270 17.65 0.02 4.24
CA GLY A 270 18.84 0.81 4.56
C GLY A 270 18.65 1.61 5.84
N ASN A 271 19.34 2.75 5.94
CA ASN A 271 19.26 3.64 7.10
C ASN A 271 18.20 4.73 6.91
N TYR A 272 17.09 4.62 7.64
CA TYR A 272 15.97 5.56 7.65
C TYR A 272 15.25 5.53 9.02
N PRO A 273 14.49 6.59 9.38
CA PRO A 273 13.69 6.61 10.59
C PRO A 273 12.63 5.51 10.61
N LYS A 274 12.68 4.61 11.59
CA LYS A 274 11.78 3.43 11.66
C LYS A 274 10.30 3.77 11.73
N ALA A 275 9.92 4.91 12.29
CA ALA A 275 8.53 5.35 12.28
C ALA A 275 7.97 5.59 10.85
N MET A 276 8.84 5.73 9.83
CA MET A 276 8.42 5.76 8.43
C MET A 276 7.84 4.44 7.93
N ASP A 277 8.11 3.31 8.60
CA ASP A 277 7.45 2.03 8.26
C ASP A 277 5.93 2.13 8.44
N GLY A 278 5.47 2.89 9.44
CA GLY A 278 4.06 3.23 9.60
C GLY A 278 3.51 3.99 8.40
N LEU A 279 4.22 5.01 7.93
CA LEU A 279 3.85 5.75 6.73
C LEU A 279 3.83 4.85 5.49
N ALA A 280 4.82 3.98 5.31
CA ALA A 280 4.85 3.00 4.22
C ALA A 280 3.64 2.06 4.24
N ARG A 281 3.22 1.56 5.42
CA ARG A 281 2.01 0.74 5.57
C ARG A 281 0.75 1.50 5.14
N LEU A 282 0.60 2.75 5.59
CA LEU A 282 -0.56 3.58 5.22
C LEU A 282 -0.60 3.87 3.73
N LEU A 283 0.52 4.35 3.16
CA LEU A 283 0.59 4.64 1.73
C LEU A 283 0.38 3.38 0.88
N SER A 284 0.88 2.22 1.30
CA SER A 284 0.63 0.95 0.60
C SER A 284 -0.85 0.58 0.58
N LEU A 285 -1.61 0.88 1.64
CA LEU A 285 -3.08 0.74 1.62
C LEU A 285 -3.71 1.75 0.65
N ASP A 286 -3.28 3.01 0.71
CA ASP A 286 -3.77 4.07 -0.18
C ASP A 286 -3.51 3.77 -1.67
N MET A 287 -2.37 3.16 -2.00
CA MET A 287 -2.02 2.72 -3.37
C MET A 287 -2.97 1.63 -3.90
N ARG A 288 -3.66 0.92 -3.01
CA ARG A 288 -4.58 -0.17 -3.35
C ARG A 288 -6.03 0.28 -3.54
N VAL A 289 -6.32 1.56 -3.31
CA VAL A 289 -7.57 2.19 -3.72
C VAL A 289 -7.55 2.37 -5.23
N ILE A 290 -8.63 1.95 -5.91
CA ILE A 290 -8.67 1.93 -7.36
C ILE A 290 -8.50 3.34 -7.94
N ASP A 291 -9.09 4.36 -7.33
CA ASP A 291 -8.95 5.74 -7.81
C ASP A 291 -7.55 6.33 -7.56
N PRO A 292 -6.73 6.62 -8.59
CA PRO A 292 -5.42 7.23 -8.39
C PRO A 292 -5.49 8.65 -7.80
N ALA A 293 -6.65 9.33 -7.91
CA ALA A 293 -6.85 10.63 -7.27
C ALA A 293 -6.67 10.54 -5.74
N TRP A 294 -7.01 9.38 -5.14
CA TRP A 294 -6.87 9.12 -3.71
C TRP A 294 -5.42 9.20 -3.24
N ILE A 295 -4.55 8.34 -3.80
CA ILE A 295 -3.13 8.33 -3.48
C ILE A 295 -2.44 9.63 -3.94
N GLY A 296 -2.81 10.17 -5.11
CA GLY A 296 -2.29 11.45 -5.58
C GLY A 296 -2.52 12.57 -4.57
N MET A 297 -3.73 12.67 -4.00
CA MET A 297 -4.05 13.68 -3.00
C MET A 297 -3.23 13.54 -1.71
N LYS A 298 -3.03 12.31 -1.24
CA LYS A 298 -2.18 11.98 -0.08
C LYS A 298 -0.75 12.46 -0.30
N LEU A 299 -0.15 12.08 -1.43
CA LEU A 299 1.21 12.45 -1.78
C LEU A 299 1.38 13.96 -1.91
N ARG A 300 0.42 14.66 -2.55
CA ARG A 300 0.44 16.14 -2.66
C ARG A 300 0.47 16.82 -1.29
N LYS A 301 -0.23 16.29 -0.28
CA LYS A 301 -0.20 16.85 1.10
C LYS A 301 1.13 16.58 1.82
N LEU A 302 1.94 15.64 1.36
CA LEU A 302 3.27 15.33 1.90
C LEU A 302 4.40 16.14 1.23
N LEU A 303 4.21 16.68 0.02
CA LEU A 303 5.23 17.46 -0.71
C LEU A 303 5.82 18.64 0.07
N ASN A 304 5.02 19.25 0.94
CA ASN A 304 5.43 20.39 1.77
C ASN A 304 5.54 20.02 3.26
N TYR A 305 5.62 18.73 3.58
CA TYR A 305 5.82 18.29 4.96
C TYR A 305 7.28 18.57 5.36
N ALA A 306 7.47 19.42 6.37
CA ALA A 306 8.77 19.77 6.91
C ALA A 306 9.04 19.00 8.20
N GLU A 307 10.30 18.61 8.39
CA GLU A 307 10.78 18.03 9.64
C GLU A 307 11.91 18.89 10.21
N PRO A 308 12.03 18.99 11.55
CA PRO A 308 13.16 19.64 12.18
C PRO A 308 14.48 19.04 11.66
N LEU A 309 15.35 19.88 11.11
CA LEU A 309 16.64 19.51 10.52
C LEU A 309 16.58 18.44 9.41
N GLY A 310 15.40 18.16 8.85
CA GLY A 310 15.22 17.14 7.81
C GLY A 310 15.40 17.64 6.38
N HIS A 311 15.59 18.95 6.17
CA HIS A 311 15.67 19.55 4.84
C HIS A 311 17.03 19.28 4.18
N PHE A 312 17.03 19.08 2.86
CA PHE A 312 18.25 18.75 2.10
C PHE A 312 18.10 19.06 0.60
N MET A 313 19.22 19.14 -0.11
CA MET A 313 19.26 19.33 -1.55
C MET A 313 19.16 17.97 -2.26
N ALA A 314 18.23 17.83 -3.21
CA ALA A 314 18.17 16.64 -4.07
C ALA A 314 17.67 16.98 -5.47
N PHE A 315 17.95 16.09 -6.44
CA PHE A 315 17.55 16.29 -7.83
C PHE A 315 16.02 16.30 -7.98
N VAL A 316 15.53 17.24 -8.79
CA VAL A 316 14.14 17.29 -9.21
C VAL A 316 13.93 16.25 -10.30
N PRO A 317 13.10 15.21 -10.08
CA PRO A 317 12.83 14.23 -11.11
C PRO A 317 11.90 14.81 -12.19
N GLY A 318 11.90 14.20 -13.38
CA GLY A 318 10.95 14.52 -14.44
C GLY A 318 11.13 15.87 -15.16
N LEU A 319 12.31 16.49 -15.06
CA LEU A 319 12.58 17.75 -15.79
C LEU A 319 12.60 17.52 -17.31
N PRO A 320 12.10 18.49 -18.10
CA PRO A 320 12.06 18.38 -19.56
C PRO A 320 13.48 18.37 -20.15
N ASN A 321 13.60 17.83 -21.38
CA ASN A 321 14.83 17.85 -22.17
C ASN A 321 16.07 17.24 -21.49
N GLY A 322 15.88 16.40 -20.47
CA GLY A 322 16.98 15.80 -19.71
C GLY A 322 17.72 16.79 -18.80
N GLU A 323 17.13 17.95 -18.50
CA GLU A 323 17.70 18.90 -17.56
C GLU A 323 17.93 18.24 -16.19
N LYS A 324 19.02 18.64 -15.53
CA LYS A 324 19.37 18.18 -14.17
C LYS A 324 19.48 19.38 -13.26
N ARG A 325 18.51 19.53 -12.37
CA ARG A 325 18.46 20.60 -11.36
C ARG A 325 18.24 20.00 -9.99
N GLN A 326 18.90 20.56 -8.98
CA GLN A 326 18.65 20.25 -7.58
C GLN A 326 17.82 21.37 -6.94
N GLN A 327 17.03 21.03 -5.93
CA GLN A 327 16.29 21.98 -5.11
C GLN A 327 16.19 21.51 -3.66
N THR A 328 15.86 22.43 -2.75
CA THR A 328 15.76 22.11 -1.33
C THR A 328 14.42 21.48 -1.06
N TRP A 329 14.44 20.26 -0.52
CA TRP A 329 13.25 19.56 -0.06
C TRP A 329 13.10 19.77 1.44
N PRO A 330 11.87 19.96 1.95
CA PRO A 330 11.63 20.29 3.35
C PRO A 330 11.84 19.10 4.31
N SER A 331 11.79 17.87 3.79
CA SER A 331 12.08 16.64 4.52
C SER A 331 12.33 15.48 3.56
N THR A 332 12.87 14.38 4.07
CA THR A 332 12.96 13.09 3.36
C THR A 332 11.58 12.58 2.94
N VAL A 333 10.57 12.71 3.80
CA VAL A 333 9.18 12.34 3.49
C VAL A 333 8.67 13.11 2.26
N ALA A 334 8.93 14.41 2.19
CA ALA A 334 8.52 15.23 1.05
C ALA A 334 9.22 14.80 -0.25
N TYR A 335 10.50 14.46 -0.18
CA TYR A 335 11.24 13.98 -1.34
C TYR A 335 10.75 12.60 -1.81
N ILE A 336 10.48 11.67 -0.89
CA ILE A 336 9.84 10.38 -1.20
C ILE A 336 8.49 10.60 -1.88
N ALA A 337 7.65 11.51 -1.36
CA ALA A 337 6.37 11.81 -1.97
C ALA A 337 6.51 12.31 -3.42
N ARG A 338 7.50 13.17 -3.69
CA ARG A 338 7.84 13.62 -5.05
C ARG A 338 8.28 12.46 -5.94
N LEU A 339 9.14 11.59 -5.44
CA LEU A 339 9.67 10.42 -6.16
C LEU A 339 8.56 9.42 -6.50
N ILE A 340 7.64 9.16 -5.57
CA ILE A 340 6.46 8.32 -5.82
C ILE A 340 5.57 8.99 -6.88
N ILE A 341 5.27 10.29 -6.78
CA ILE A 341 4.50 11.00 -7.81
C ILE A 341 5.18 10.87 -9.19
N HIS A 342 6.50 11.05 -9.25
CA HIS A 342 7.25 10.87 -10.49
C HIS A 342 7.10 9.46 -11.05
N ARG A 343 7.17 8.41 -10.21
CA ARG A 343 6.96 7.05 -10.68
C ARG A 343 5.55 6.83 -11.22
N TYR A 344 4.54 7.39 -10.56
CA TYR A 344 3.16 7.38 -11.07
C TYR A 344 3.03 8.13 -12.42
N ALA A 345 3.79 9.19 -12.63
CA ALA A 345 3.85 9.91 -13.90
C ALA A 345 4.55 9.12 -15.01
N MET A 346 5.66 8.44 -14.71
CA MET A 346 6.31 7.51 -15.64
C MET A 346 5.40 6.38 -16.11
N LEU A 347 4.44 5.97 -15.27
CA LEU A 347 3.45 4.94 -15.57
C LEU A 347 2.20 5.50 -16.28
N GLY A 348 2.11 6.82 -16.52
CA GLY A 348 0.95 7.44 -17.16
C GLY A 348 -0.33 7.41 -16.31
N ILE A 349 -0.19 7.40 -14.98
CA ILE A 349 -1.34 7.38 -14.05
C ILE A 349 -1.63 8.78 -13.51
N LEU A 350 -0.59 9.48 -13.06
CA LEU A 350 -0.64 10.86 -12.59
C LEU A 350 0.17 11.77 -13.51
N ASN A 351 -0.02 13.09 -13.44
CA ASN A 351 0.96 14.06 -13.94
C ASN A 351 2.09 14.30 -12.90
N GLU A 352 3.08 15.10 -13.27
CA GLU A 352 4.22 15.41 -12.38
C GLU A 352 3.82 16.25 -11.15
N GLU A 353 2.66 16.90 -11.19
CA GLU A 353 2.04 17.60 -10.06
C GLU A 353 1.23 16.68 -9.14
N GLY A 354 1.07 15.40 -9.50
CA GLY A 354 0.38 14.38 -8.70
C GLY A 354 -1.14 14.34 -8.86
N TYR A 355 -1.69 14.88 -9.94
CA TYR A 355 -3.11 14.78 -10.33
C TYR A 355 -3.35 13.65 -11.33
N PRO A 356 -4.50 12.98 -11.31
CA PRO A 356 -4.78 11.87 -12.23
C PRO A 356 -4.86 12.35 -13.69
N LEU A 357 -4.29 11.57 -14.63
CA LEU A 357 -4.41 11.86 -16.07
C LEU A 357 -5.77 11.46 -16.65
N ARG A 358 -6.45 10.52 -16.00
CA ARG A 358 -7.82 10.10 -16.32
C ARG A 358 -8.65 10.15 -15.05
N ASP A 359 -9.77 10.86 -15.11
CA ASP A 359 -10.72 10.89 -14.01
C ASP A 359 -11.57 9.60 -14.03
N MET A 360 -11.58 8.87 -12.92
CA MET A 360 -12.44 7.70 -12.74
C MET A 360 -13.74 8.04 -12.00
N GLY A 361 -13.89 9.28 -11.53
CA GLY A 361 -15.10 9.79 -10.89
C GLY A 361 -15.48 9.11 -9.59
N VAL A 362 -14.59 8.32 -8.97
CA VAL A 362 -14.85 7.62 -7.70
C VAL A 362 -14.63 8.58 -6.52
N LEU A 363 -13.63 9.46 -6.62
CA LEU A 363 -13.35 10.54 -5.66
C LEU A 363 -14.07 11.86 -5.99
N ASP A 364 -14.85 12.38 -5.04
CA ASP A 364 -15.44 13.71 -5.11
C ASP A 364 -14.39 14.78 -4.71
N THR A 365 -14.00 15.66 -5.63
CA THR A 365 -12.98 16.70 -5.40
C THR A 365 -13.62 18.09 -5.27
N PRO A 366 -13.35 18.84 -4.17
CA PRO A 366 -14.05 20.10 -3.90
C PRO A 366 -13.69 21.26 -4.84
N ASP A 367 -12.57 21.19 -5.58
CA ASP A 367 -12.06 22.28 -6.43
C ASP A 367 -12.48 22.16 -7.91
N ALA A 368 -13.17 21.10 -8.33
CA ALA A 368 -13.76 20.97 -9.67
C ALA A 368 -15.06 21.80 -9.86
N LYS A 369 -15.23 22.87 -9.07
CA LYS A 369 -16.51 23.56 -8.83
C LYS A 369 -16.87 24.69 -9.79
N GLU A 370 -16.34 24.70 -11.02
CA GLU A 370 -16.92 25.52 -12.10
C GLU A 370 -17.47 24.72 -13.29
N ALA A 371 -17.24 23.39 -13.34
CA ALA A 371 -17.85 22.54 -14.35
C ALA A 371 -18.78 21.53 -13.67
N SER A 372 -20.08 21.83 -13.69
CA SER A 372 -21.19 21.04 -13.13
C SER A 372 -21.36 21.17 -11.62
N LYS A 373 -22.26 22.08 -11.21
CA LYS A 373 -23.01 21.90 -9.96
C LYS A 373 -23.88 20.65 -10.13
N THR A 374 -23.35 19.47 -9.82
CA THR A 374 -24.17 18.29 -9.58
C THR A 374 -25.07 18.60 -8.39
N MET A 375 -26.34 18.89 -8.67
CA MET A 375 -27.33 19.12 -7.62
C MET A 375 -27.41 17.87 -6.76
N ALA A 376 -27.23 18.04 -5.44
CA ALA A 376 -27.48 16.98 -4.48
C ALA A 376 -28.93 16.48 -4.66
N GLY A 377 -29.08 15.16 -4.83
CA GLY A 377 -30.40 14.52 -4.90
C GLY A 377 -31.11 14.55 -3.56
N LYS A 378 -32.37 14.11 -3.52
CA LYS A 378 -33.07 13.90 -2.24
C LYS A 378 -32.32 12.86 -1.40
N THR A 379 -32.43 12.98 -0.08
CA THR A 379 -31.89 12.00 0.87
C THR A 379 -32.65 10.68 0.72
N CYS A 380 -31.90 9.60 0.45
CA CYS A 380 -32.46 8.26 0.35
C CYS A 380 -33.02 7.80 1.69
N PRO A 381 -34.27 7.32 1.75
CA PRO A 381 -34.86 6.84 2.99
C PRO A 381 -34.21 5.55 3.51
N GLU A 382 -33.58 4.75 2.65
CA GLU A 382 -32.89 3.52 3.08
C GLU A 382 -31.45 3.76 3.53
N CYS A 383 -30.60 4.34 2.69
CA CYS A 383 -29.17 4.47 2.99
C CYS A 383 -28.78 5.85 3.53
N GLY A 384 -29.67 6.84 3.52
CA GLY A 384 -29.40 8.19 4.03
C GLY A 384 -28.50 9.06 3.14
N ASN A 385 -28.08 8.58 1.96
CA ASN A 385 -27.28 9.39 1.04
C ASN A 385 -28.15 10.36 0.22
N PRO A 386 -27.74 11.62 0.00
CA PRO A 386 -28.43 12.59 -0.85
C PRO A 386 -28.18 12.32 -2.35
N THR A 387 -28.52 11.11 -2.78
CA THR A 387 -28.23 10.56 -4.12
C THR A 387 -29.45 9.95 -4.79
N VAL A 388 -30.67 10.28 -4.30
CA VAL A 388 -31.90 9.95 -5.01
C VAL A 388 -32.02 10.84 -6.23
N ILE A 389 -32.05 10.19 -7.40
CA ILE A 389 -32.31 10.80 -8.69
C ILE A 389 -33.66 10.29 -9.21
N HIS A 390 -34.29 11.02 -10.12
CA HIS A 390 -35.47 10.53 -10.79
C HIS A 390 -35.04 9.83 -12.08
N LYS A 391 -35.28 8.52 -12.19
CA LYS A 391 -34.88 7.68 -13.33
C LYS A 391 -36.04 6.79 -13.74
N ASP A 392 -36.38 6.82 -15.02
CA ASP A 392 -37.45 5.99 -15.60
C ASP A 392 -38.82 6.17 -14.92
N GLY A 393 -39.11 7.40 -14.47
CA GLY A 393 -40.36 7.73 -13.78
C GLY A 393 -40.41 7.28 -12.32
N CYS A 394 -39.30 6.83 -11.74
CA CYS A 394 -39.21 6.44 -10.32
C CYS A 394 -38.08 7.18 -9.61
N ASP A 395 -38.26 7.43 -8.31
CA ASP A 395 -37.16 7.81 -7.44
C ASP A 395 -36.17 6.62 -7.35
N PHE A 396 -34.91 6.82 -7.72
CA PHE A 396 -33.86 5.80 -7.71
C PHE A 396 -32.64 6.30 -6.94
N CYS A 397 -32.21 5.56 -5.92
CA CYS A 397 -30.98 5.87 -5.20
C CYS A 397 -29.79 5.22 -5.90
N THR A 398 -28.87 6.04 -6.42
CA THR A 398 -27.64 5.54 -7.07
C THR A 398 -26.65 4.87 -6.12
N ALA A 399 -26.82 5.03 -4.80
CA ALA A 399 -25.90 4.48 -3.81
C ALA A 399 -26.27 3.09 -3.28
N CYS A 400 -27.57 2.75 -3.18
CA CYS A 400 -28.02 1.47 -2.64
C CYS A 400 -29.00 0.72 -3.56
N GLY A 401 -29.41 1.32 -4.68
CA GLY A 401 -30.37 0.74 -5.60
C GLY A 401 -31.83 0.84 -5.14
N TYR A 402 -32.12 1.58 -4.07
CA TYR A 402 -33.50 1.84 -3.62
C TYR A 402 -34.34 2.43 -4.75
N VAL A 403 -35.53 1.85 -4.98
CA VAL A 403 -36.55 2.34 -5.90
C VAL A 403 -37.74 2.82 -5.07
N GLY A 404 -37.98 4.13 -5.11
CA GLY A 404 -39.07 4.80 -4.42
C GLY A 404 -40.32 4.93 -5.29
N GLN A 405 -41.12 5.96 -4.99
CA GLN A 405 -42.37 6.19 -5.72
C GLN A 405 -42.11 6.40 -7.21
N CYS A 406 -42.88 5.70 -8.02
CA CYS A 406 -42.97 5.89 -9.46
C CYS A 406 -44.15 6.80 -9.77
N GLY A 407 -43.91 7.90 -10.50
CA GLY A 407 -44.90 8.96 -10.77
C GLY A 407 -44.64 9.64 -12.10
#